data_AF-A0A9W4D5B0-F1
#
_entry.id   AF-A0A9W4D5B0-F1
#
_cell.length_a   1.000
_cell.length_b   1.000
_cell.length_c   1.000
_cell.angle_alpha   90.00
_cell.angle_beta   90.00
_cell.angle_gamma   90.00
#
_symmetry.space_group_name_H-M   'P 1'
#
loop_
_entity.id
_entity.type
_entity.pdbx_description
1 polymer ?
#
loop_
_entity_poly.entity_id
_entity_poly.type
_entity_poly.pdbx_seq_one_letter_code
_entity_poly.pdbx_strand_id
1 'polypeptide(L)'
;MIMKSLQQNFRGHSLWLKVGFLVLVVSAHASLLQRRMDVPAEPGYQCNNKIILLSTVEAALRAACRRFLKVRDDTRRPTVFIEATEDENLIYEWALPVLLPNYPDDRGKKSIGKIIFNNRCDLIDVLCYERKSKQFKISPRVPEVSTYTTWGVNQVPTKPFVQCGSLSWEIEEIQQSAIEELSRSTLEFSEIESSSSRVDGPWKRAFLTKKTSEYFGSFNVRYEIVVNNQREARGIVIRHHISRKIATDKNPDKEGADLPKLRITPEKQIIRIVCFFQQTFPLIPPKFSKSLKRKAPS
;
A
#
# COMPACT_ATOMS: atom_id res chain seq x y z
N MET A 1 -54.23 -2.08 -10.07
CA MET A 1 -54.89 -1.95 -11.39
C MET A 1 -53.92 -1.31 -12.38
N ILE A 2 -52.78 -1.93 -12.69
CA ILE A 2 -51.76 -1.40 -13.63
C ILE A 2 -51.15 -2.59 -14.41
N MET A 3 -52.02 -3.40 -15.00
CA MET A 3 -51.62 -4.54 -15.85
C MET A 3 -52.45 -4.63 -17.14
N LYS A 4 -53.15 -3.55 -17.50
CA LYS A 4 -54.02 -3.52 -18.69
C LYS A 4 -53.55 -2.57 -19.81
N SER A 5 -52.57 -1.69 -19.58
CA SER A 5 -52.21 -0.68 -20.60
C SER A 5 -51.13 -1.11 -21.61
N LEU A 6 -50.53 -2.29 -21.48
CA LEU A 6 -49.56 -2.79 -22.47
C LEU A 6 -50.20 -3.69 -23.55
N GLN A 7 -51.40 -4.23 -23.32
CA GLN A 7 -52.05 -5.15 -24.26
C GLN A 7 -52.84 -4.47 -25.38
N GLN A 8 -53.05 -3.15 -25.35
CA GLN A 8 -53.91 -2.46 -26.32
C GLN A 8 -53.19 -1.75 -27.48
N ASN A 9 -51.86 -1.63 -27.48
CA ASN A 9 -51.12 -0.91 -28.53
C ASN A 9 -50.61 -1.79 -29.70
N PHE A 10 -51.05 -3.04 -29.82
CA PHE A 10 -50.51 -3.98 -30.82
C PHE A 10 -51.50 -4.45 -31.89
N ARG A 11 -52.68 -3.83 -32.02
CA ARG A 11 -53.72 -4.28 -32.98
C ARG A 11 -53.66 -3.69 -34.39
N GLY A 12 -52.75 -2.75 -34.67
CA GLY A 12 -52.67 -2.07 -35.99
C GLY A 12 -51.30 -2.07 -36.68
N HIS A 13 -50.28 -2.72 -36.11
CA HIS A 13 -48.94 -2.73 -36.70
C HIS A 13 -48.71 -3.96 -37.57
N SER A 14 -48.19 -3.73 -38.78
CA SER A 14 -47.69 -4.77 -39.69
C SER A 14 -46.82 -5.76 -38.93
N LEU A 15 -46.98 -7.05 -39.22
CA LEU A 15 -46.26 -8.15 -38.57
C LEU A 15 -44.73 -7.92 -38.63
N TRP A 16 -44.25 -7.33 -39.72
CA TRP A 16 -42.85 -6.93 -39.92
C TRP A 16 -42.36 -5.89 -38.91
N LEU A 17 -43.18 -4.91 -38.55
CA LEU A 17 -42.85 -3.88 -37.57
C LEU A 17 -42.74 -4.48 -36.16
N LYS A 18 -43.60 -5.45 -35.83
CA LYS A 18 -43.53 -6.18 -34.55
C LYS A 18 -42.28 -7.05 -34.46
N VAL A 19 -41.93 -7.75 -35.54
CA VAL A 19 -40.70 -8.55 -35.64
C VAL A 19 -39.47 -7.65 -35.54
N GLY A 20 -39.44 -6.53 -36.26
CA GLY A 20 -38.35 -5.54 -36.17
C GLY A 20 -38.16 -5.00 -34.76
N PHE A 21 -39.25 -4.68 -34.05
CA PHE A 21 -39.16 -4.21 -32.66
C PHE A 21 -38.66 -5.30 -31.71
N LEU A 22 -39.12 -6.55 -31.87
CA LEU A 22 -38.62 -7.68 -31.08
C LEU A 22 -37.14 -7.96 -31.34
N VAL A 23 -36.71 -7.93 -32.60
CA VAL A 23 -35.29 -8.09 -32.98
C VAL A 23 -34.46 -6.96 -32.38
N LEU A 24 -34.93 -5.71 -32.41
CA LEU A 24 -34.23 -4.58 -31.79
C LEU A 24 -34.15 -4.69 -30.27
N VAL A 25 -35.23 -5.11 -29.60
CA VAL A 25 -35.23 -5.31 -28.15
C VAL A 25 -34.31 -6.46 -27.75
N VAL A 26 -34.35 -7.58 -28.47
CA VAL A 26 -33.46 -8.73 -28.25
C VAL A 26 -32.00 -8.36 -28.54
N SER A 27 -31.73 -7.60 -29.61
CA SER A 27 -30.39 -7.14 -29.97
C SER A 27 -29.85 -6.13 -28.96
N ALA A 28 -30.70 -5.23 -28.46
CA ALA A 28 -30.35 -4.31 -27.38
C ALA A 28 -30.09 -5.06 -26.07
N HIS A 29 -30.89 -6.07 -25.74
CA HIS A 29 -30.64 -6.92 -24.57
C HIS A 29 -29.37 -7.76 -24.73
N ALA A 30 -29.13 -8.32 -25.90
CA ALA A 30 -27.93 -9.09 -26.22
C ALA A 30 -26.68 -8.20 -26.18
N SER A 31 -26.72 -6.99 -26.76
CA SER A 31 -25.62 -6.01 -26.69
C SER A 31 -25.35 -5.54 -25.25
N LEU A 32 -26.42 -5.37 -24.45
CA LEU A 32 -26.31 -4.98 -23.05
C LEU A 32 -25.79 -6.14 -22.17
N LEU A 33 -26.15 -7.39 -22.50
CA LEU A 33 -25.58 -8.59 -21.89
C LEU A 33 -24.12 -8.79 -22.32
N GLN A 34 -23.78 -8.57 -23.60
CA GLN A 34 -22.42 -8.69 -24.12
C GLN A 34 -21.49 -7.64 -23.50
N ARG A 35 -21.94 -6.39 -23.34
CA ARG A 35 -21.24 -5.37 -22.54
C ARG A 35 -21.10 -5.70 -21.05
N ARG A 36 -22.00 -6.54 -20.49
CA ARG A 36 -21.87 -7.07 -19.13
C ARG A 36 -20.96 -8.30 -19.05
N MET A 37 -20.69 -8.95 -20.18
CA MET A 37 -19.92 -10.19 -20.30
C MET A 37 -18.48 -9.99 -20.79
N ASP A 38 -18.03 -8.76 -21.06
CA ASP A 38 -16.59 -8.43 -21.06
C ASP A 38 -16.07 -8.53 -19.61
N VAL A 39 -16.09 -9.75 -19.07
CA VAL A 39 -15.47 -10.10 -17.81
C VAL A 39 -13.97 -10.10 -18.08
N PRO A 40 -13.20 -9.27 -17.36
CA PRO A 40 -11.75 -9.29 -17.50
C PRO A 40 -11.23 -10.72 -17.27
N ALA A 41 -10.33 -11.18 -18.15
CA ALA A 41 -9.66 -12.47 -17.96
C ALA A 41 -8.79 -12.48 -16.68
N GLU A 42 -8.36 -11.30 -16.23
CA GLU A 42 -7.58 -11.11 -15.02
C GLU A 42 -8.46 -11.22 -13.75
N PRO A 43 -7.96 -11.87 -12.68
CA PRO A 43 -8.69 -11.94 -11.41
C PRO A 43 -8.88 -10.55 -10.79
N GLY A 44 -9.86 -10.42 -9.91
CA GLY A 44 -10.16 -9.13 -9.30
C GLY A 44 -11.05 -9.20 -8.07
N TYR A 45 -11.59 -8.04 -7.70
CA TYR A 45 -12.44 -7.84 -6.52
C TYR A 45 -13.77 -7.23 -6.95
N GLN A 46 -14.88 -7.86 -6.54
CA GLN A 46 -16.23 -7.40 -6.91
C GLN A 46 -16.70 -6.25 -6.01
N CYS A 47 -16.65 -5.04 -6.56
CA CYS A 47 -17.07 -3.82 -5.88
C CYS A 47 -18.38 -3.29 -6.47
N ASN A 48 -19.49 -3.58 -5.79
CA ASN A 48 -20.84 -3.33 -6.28
C ASN A 48 -21.05 -4.01 -7.66
N ASN A 49 -21.22 -3.24 -8.73
CA ASN A 49 -21.42 -3.76 -10.10
C ASN A 49 -20.14 -3.67 -10.95
N LYS A 50 -18.97 -3.48 -10.34
CA LYS A 50 -17.68 -3.33 -11.03
C LYS A 50 -16.66 -4.32 -10.48
N ILE A 51 -15.82 -4.85 -11.36
CA ILE A 51 -14.65 -5.63 -10.97
C ILE A 51 -13.45 -4.68 -10.91
N ILE A 52 -12.72 -4.71 -9.80
CA ILE A 52 -11.42 -4.04 -9.65
C ILE A 52 -10.35 -5.09 -9.93
N LEU A 53 -9.56 -4.90 -10.98
CA LEU A 53 -8.51 -5.83 -11.39
C LEU A 53 -7.42 -5.95 -10.32
N LEU A 54 -6.82 -7.13 -10.21
CA LEU A 54 -5.72 -7.40 -9.30
C LEU A 54 -4.54 -6.46 -9.57
N SER A 55 -4.18 -6.22 -10.83
CA SER A 55 -3.16 -5.26 -11.27
C SER A 55 -3.39 -3.85 -10.71
N THR A 56 -4.65 -3.42 -10.63
CA THR A 56 -5.02 -2.12 -10.04
C THR A 56 -4.81 -2.12 -8.53
N VAL A 57 -5.15 -3.22 -7.86
CA VAL A 57 -4.96 -3.40 -6.42
C VAL A 57 -3.48 -3.42 -6.07
N GLU A 58 -2.67 -4.18 -6.81
CA GLU A 58 -1.22 -4.23 -6.62
C GLU A 58 -0.54 -2.89 -6.90
N ALA A 59 -0.95 -2.17 -7.95
CA ALA A 59 -0.43 -0.84 -8.23
C ALA A 59 -0.76 0.13 -7.09
N ALA A 60 -1.97 0.05 -6.53
CA ALA A 60 -2.36 0.84 -5.38
C ALA A 60 -1.58 0.48 -4.12
N LEU A 61 -1.32 -0.81 -3.87
CA LEU A 61 -0.51 -1.31 -2.76
C LEU A 61 0.93 -0.80 -2.86
N ARG A 62 1.57 -0.98 -4.02
CA ARG A 62 2.93 -0.44 -4.30
C ARG A 62 2.97 1.07 -4.07
N ALA A 63 1.98 1.80 -4.57
CA ALA A 63 1.88 3.25 -4.38
C ALA A 63 1.70 3.64 -2.90
N ALA A 64 0.90 2.89 -2.12
CA ALA A 64 0.70 3.13 -0.70
C ALA A 64 1.98 2.87 0.10
N CYS A 65 2.64 1.75 -0.17
CA CYS A 65 3.89 1.35 0.46
C CYS A 65 5.02 2.36 0.26
N ARG A 66 5.17 2.87 -0.97
CA ARG A 66 6.12 3.93 -1.26
C ARG A 66 5.90 5.19 -0.41
N ARG A 67 4.66 5.45 -0.01
CA ARG A 67 4.28 6.65 0.75
C ARG A 67 4.64 6.56 2.23
N PHE A 68 4.91 5.36 2.75
CA PHE A 68 5.58 5.21 4.05
C PHE A 68 6.98 5.81 4.06
N LEU A 69 7.71 5.73 2.94
CA LEU A 69 9.13 6.09 2.88
C LEU A 69 9.42 7.52 2.40
N LYS A 70 8.40 8.26 1.94
CA LYS A 70 8.59 9.64 1.45
C LYS A 70 8.64 10.63 2.61
N VAL A 71 9.64 11.49 2.69
CA VAL A 71 9.75 12.45 3.81
C VAL A 71 8.81 13.65 3.66
N ARG A 72 8.60 14.17 2.44
CA ARG A 72 7.85 15.41 2.19
C ARG A 72 6.49 15.48 2.88
N ASP A 73 6.24 16.53 3.66
CA ASP A 73 5.02 16.66 4.46
C ASP A 73 3.75 16.81 3.63
N ASP A 74 3.80 17.42 2.45
CA ASP A 74 2.66 17.56 1.52
C ASP A 74 2.16 16.21 0.96
N THR A 75 2.92 15.14 1.14
CA THR A 75 2.60 13.82 0.61
C THR A 75 1.45 13.17 1.38
N ARG A 76 0.48 12.62 0.63
CA ARG A 76 -0.56 11.72 1.17
C ARG A 76 0.08 10.51 1.86
N ARG A 77 -0.41 10.16 3.06
CA ARG A 77 0.11 9.05 3.88
C ARG A 77 -0.87 7.88 3.94
N PRO A 78 -0.38 6.63 4.04
CA PRO A 78 -1.18 5.50 4.50
C PRO A 78 -1.86 5.86 5.80
N THR A 79 -3.17 5.63 5.88
CA THR A 79 -3.97 6.04 7.04
C THR A 79 -4.24 4.84 7.92
N VAL A 80 -4.06 4.94 9.23
CA VAL A 80 -4.38 3.85 10.16
C VAL A 80 -5.87 3.51 10.05
N PHE A 81 -6.14 2.24 9.81
CA PHE A 81 -7.47 1.64 9.69
C PHE A 81 -7.83 0.87 10.95
N ILE A 82 -6.91 0.04 11.47
CA ILE A 82 -7.04 -0.67 12.74
C ILE A 82 -5.85 -0.28 13.61
N GLU A 83 -6.16 0.20 14.82
CA GLU A 83 -5.15 0.49 15.85
C GLU A 83 -4.67 -0.80 16.52
N ALA A 84 -3.41 -0.78 16.94
CA ALA A 84 -2.77 -1.84 17.70
C ALA A 84 -1.83 -1.23 18.74
N THR A 85 -1.54 -1.97 19.81
CA THR A 85 -0.60 -1.53 20.86
C THR A 85 0.82 -1.39 20.32
N GLU A 86 1.21 -2.29 19.41
CA GLU A 86 2.52 -2.29 18.76
C GLU A 86 2.40 -1.71 17.35
N ASP A 87 3.29 -0.78 17.01
CA ASP A 87 3.34 -0.11 15.70
C ASP A 87 3.47 -1.11 14.53
N GLU A 88 4.04 -2.28 14.77
CA GLU A 88 4.22 -3.35 13.78
C GLU A 88 2.91 -4.02 13.37
N ASN A 89 1.91 -4.00 14.26
CA ASN A 89 0.63 -4.67 14.08
C ASN A 89 -0.47 -3.72 13.55
N LEU A 90 -0.12 -2.48 13.25
CA LEU A 90 -1.04 -1.51 12.65
C LEU A 90 -1.47 -1.95 11.25
N ILE A 91 -2.77 -1.82 10.97
CA ILE A 91 -3.34 -2.01 9.64
C ILE A 91 -3.69 -0.67 9.04
N TYR A 92 -3.36 -0.48 7.76
CA TYR A 92 -3.51 0.77 7.04
C TYR A 92 -4.55 0.65 5.95
N GLU A 93 -5.21 1.77 5.64
CA GLU A 93 -6.06 1.94 4.47
C GLU A 93 -5.41 2.85 3.42
N TRP A 94 -5.66 2.53 2.15
CA TRP A 94 -5.33 3.38 1.02
C TRP A 94 -6.45 3.36 -0.01
N ALA A 95 -6.83 4.52 -0.55
CA ALA A 95 -7.95 4.59 -1.50
C ALA A 95 -7.52 4.13 -2.89
N LEU A 96 -8.35 3.31 -3.54
CA LEU A 96 -8.16 2.91 -4.91
C LEU A 96 -8.45 4.09 -5.86
N PRO A 97 -7.76 4.17 -7.01
CA PRO A 97 -7.91 5.27 -7.97
C PRO A 97 -9.24 5.24 -8.76
N VAL A 98 -10.20 4.39 -8.42
CA VAL A 98 -11.43 4.20 -9.21
C VAL A 98 -12.34 5.41 -9.09
N LEU A 99 -12.29 6.26 -10.12
CA LEU A 99 -13.17 7.41 -10.33
C LEU A 99 -14.54 6.94 -10.81
N LEU A 100 -15.60 7.59 -10.31
CA LEU A 100 -16.94 7.49 -10.90
C LEU A 100 -16.98 8.38 -12.15
N PRO A 101 -17.33 7.86 -13.35
CA PRO A 101 -17.30 8.65 -14.59
C PRO A 101 -18.32 9.81 -14.67
N ASN A 102 -19.16 10.04 -13.65
CA ASN A 102 -20.19 11.09 -13.65
C ASN A 102 -20.12 12.01 -12.42
N TYR A 103 -18.92 12.32 -11.90
CA TYR A 103 -18.78 13.31 -10.83
C TYR A 103 -18.09 14.58 -11.35
N PRO A 104 -18.78 15.74 -11.39
CA PRO A 104 -18.14 17.00 -11.70
C PRO A 104 -17.20 17.39 -10.56
N ASP A 105 -16.36 18.36 -10.86
CA ASP A 105 -15.05 18.59 -10.28
C ASP A 105 -14.89 18.75 -8.75
N ASP A 106 -13.71 18.29 -8.32
CA ASP A 106 -12.82 18.82 -7.29
C ASP A 106 -13.20 19.09 -5.81
N ARG A 107 -14.35 18.70 -5.25
CA ARG A 107 -14.58 18.90 -3.78
C ARG A 107 -15.12 17.74 -2.94
N GLY A 108 -14.99 16.50 -3.40
CA GLY A 108 -15.44 15.36 -2.58
C GLY A 108 -15.53 14.02 -3.29
N LYS A 109 -14.57 13.71 -4.18
CA LYS A 109 -14.54 12.45 -4.94
C LYS A 109 -14.39 11.27 -3.96
N LYS A 110 -15.50 10.66 -3.54
CA LYS A 110 -15.50 9.44 -2.70
C LYS A 110 -15.04 8.27 -3.56
N SER A 111 -13.85 7.75 -3.27
CA SER A 111 -13.37 6.51 -3.88
C SER A 111 -14.37 5.37 -3.64
N ILE A 112 -14.60 4.56 -4.68
CA ILE A 112 -15.54 3.42 -4.63
C ILE A 112 -14.95 2.28 -3.78
N GLY A 113 -13.62 2.23 -3.61
CA GLY A 113 -12.95 1.19 -2.85
C GLY A 113 -11.63 1.63 -2.23
N LYS A 114 -11.16 0.86 -1.27
CA LYS A 114 -9.90 1.04 -0.57
C LYS A 114 -9.23 -0.32 -0.45
N ILE A 115 -7.93 -0.34 -0.35
CA ILE A 115 -7.18 -1.52 0.10
C ILE A 115 -6.90 -1.38 1.59
N ILE A 116 -6.82 -2.50 2.28
CA ILE A 116 -6.23 -2.60 3.62
C ILE A 116 -5.01 -3.50 3.59
N PHE A 117 -3.95 -3.12 4.30
CA PHE A 117 -2.64 -3.75 4.23
C PHE A 117 -1.84 -3.51 5.51
N ASN A 118 -0.83 -4.34 5.77
CA ASN A 118 0.03 -4.23 6.95
C ASN A 118 1.29 -3.38 6.69
N ASN A 119 2.14 -3.23 7.71
CA ASN A 119 3.42 -2.53 7.58
C ASN A 119 4.41 -3.22 6.62
N ARG A 120 4.26 -4.54 6.38
CA ARG A 120 5.07 -5.35 5.46
C ARG A 120 4.70 -5.22 3.99
N CYS A 121 3.70 -4.40 3.69
CA CYS A 121 3.14 -4.26 2.35
C CYS A 121 2.39 -5.49 1.84
N ASP A 122 1.90 -6.32 2.75
CA ASP A 122 1.02 -7.43 2.41
C ASP A 122 -0.42 -6.92 2.33
N LEU A 123 -1.08 -7.21 1.22
CA LEU A 123 -2.52 -6.95 1.07
C LEU A 123 -3.30 -7.85 2.03
N ILE A 124 -4.17 -7.26 2.83
CA ILE A 124 -5.11 -8.00 3.67
C ILE A 124 -6.43 -8.17 2.91
N ASP A 125 -7.00 -7.09 2.40
CA ASP A 125 -8.28 -7.12 1.70
C ASP A 125 -8.55 -5.85 0.87
N VAL A 126 -9.61 -5.89 0.06
CA VAL A 126 -10.20 -4.75 -0.63
C VAL A 126 -11.56 -4.43 -0.02
N LEU A 127 -11.72 -3.19 0.45
CA LEU A 127 -12.97 -2.68 1.00
C LEU A 127 -13.70 -1.84 -0.04
N CYS A 128 -15.00 -2.09 -0.23
CA CYS A 128 -15.81 -1.34 -1.17
C CYS A 128 -17.02 -0.69 -0.51
N TYR A 129 -17.29 0.56 -0.90
CA TYR A 129 -18.35 1.35 -0.29
C TYR A 129 -19.71 0.85 -0.78
N GLU A 130 -20.51 0.32 0.14
CA GLU A 130 -21.87 -0.12 -0.13
C GLU A 130 -22.84 1.03 0.14
N ARG A 131 -23.56 1.46 -0.91
CA ARG A 131 -24.46 2.62 -0.83
C ARG A 131 -25.65 2.41 0.11
N LYS A 132 -26.13 1.16 0.23
CA LYS A 132 -27.30 0.82 1.06
C LYS A 132 -26.99 0.96 2.55
N SER A 133 -25.89 0.36 3.01
CA SER A 133 -25.44 0.42 4.40
C SER A 133 -24.64 1.69 4.73
N LYS A 134 -24.21 2.44 3.71
CA LYS A 134 -23.31 3.60 3.84
C LYS A 134 -21.99 3.25 4.53
N GLN A 135 -21.53 2.00 4.39
CA GLN A 135 -20.32 1.49 5.02
C GLN A 135 -19.39 0.83 3.98
N PHE A 136 -18.11 0.76 4.30
CA PHE A 136 -17.14 -0.03 3.55
C PHE A 136 -17.23 -1.49 4.00
N LYS A 137 -17.35 -2.41 3.04
CA LYS A 137 -17.40 -3.85 3.28
C LYS A 137 -16.30 -4.57 2.52
N ILE A 138 -15.85 -5.69 3.06
CA ILE A 138 -14.93 -6.61 2.39
C ILE A 138 -15.51 -7.03 1.04
N SER A 139 -14.70 -6.92 0.00
CA SER A 139 -15.05 -7.25 -1.36
C SER A 139 -14.69 -8.70 -1.66
N PRO A 140 -15.63 -9.53 -2.14
CA PRO A 140 -15.29 -10.90 -2.51
C PRO A 140 -14.34 -10.88 -3.72
N ARG A 141 -13.36 -11.79 -3.69
CA ARG A 141 -12.44 -12.03 -4.81
C ARG A 141 -13.17 -12.80 -5.90
N VAL A 142 -13.06 -12.33 -7.13
CA VAL A 142 -13.55 -13.02 -8.33
C VAL A 142 -12.37 -13.86 -8.87
N PRO A 143 -12.51 -15.20 -8.89
CA PRO A 143 -11.45 -16.07 -9.40
C PRO A 143 -11.29 -15.92 -10.93
N GLU A 144 -10.13 -16.31 -11.45
CA GLU A 144 -9.89 -16.42 -12.89
C GLU A 144 -10.94 -17.32 -13.54
N VAL A 145 -11.45 -16.89 -14.71
CA VAL A 145 -12.10 -17.82 -15.63
C VAL A 145 -10.97 -18.67 -16.20
N SER A 146 -11.02 -19.97 -15.96
CA SER A 146 -9.93 -20.93 -16.21
C SER A 146 -9.42 -20.93 -17.66
N THR A 147 -8.51 -20.02 -17.97
CA THR A 147 -7.47 -20.22 -18.97
C THR A 147 -6.19 -20.50 -18.20
N TYR A 148 -5.77 -21.76 -18.23
CA TYR A 148 -4.54 -22.27 -17.62
C TYR A 148 -3.35 -21.38 -18.00
N THR A 149 -3.02 -20.45 -17.12
CA THR A 149 -1.73 -19.78 -17.09
C THR A 149 -1.38 -19.68 -15.62
N THR A 150 -0.55 -20.61 -15.16
CA THR A 150 0.07 -20.58 -13.84
C THR A 150 0.94 -19.33 -13.74
N TRP A 151 0.34 -18.22 -13.32
CA TRP A 151 1.07 -17.02 -12.91
C TRP A 151 0.90 -16.83 -11.41
N GLY A 152 2.01 -17.00 -10.70
CA GLY A 152 2.05 -16.98 -9.24
C GLY A 152 2.84 -18.13 -8.63
N VAL A 153 3.92 -18.58 -9.26
CA VAL A 153 4.99 -19.19 -8.46
C VAL A 153 5.60 -18.04 -7.67
N ASN A 154 5.40 -18.04 -6.36
CA ASN A 154 6.24 -17.31 -5.42
C ASN A 154 7.69 -17.71 -5.73
N GLN A 155 8.38 -16.93 -6.55
CA GLN A 155 9.79 -17.17 -6.82
C GLN A 155 10.49 -16.97 -5.48
N VAL A 156 11.00 -18.07 -4.94
CA VAL A 156 11.88 -18.03 -3.77
C VAL A 156 13.01 -17.07 -4.15
N PRO A 157 13.25 -16.00 -3.37
CA PRO A 157 14.26 -15.02 -3.72
C PRO A 157 15.61 -15.70 -3.89
N THR A 158 16.20 -15.53 -5.07
CA THR A 158 17.47 -16.19 -5.45
C THR A 158 18.64 -15.69 -4.59
N LYS A 159 18.49 -14.55 -3.94
CA LYS A 159 19.49 -13.89 -3.11
C LYS A 159 18.96 -13.63 -1.70
N PRO A 160 19.85 -13.61 -0.68
CA PRO A 160 19.45 -13.28 0.67
C PRO A 160 19.00 -11.82 0.74
N PHE A 161 17.81 -11.60 1.26
CA PHE A 161 17.19 -10.30 1.42
C PHE A 161 16.72 -10.10 2.87
N VAL A 162 16.56 -8.84 3.22
CA VAL A 162 16.05 -8.41 4.52
C VAL A 162 14.71 -7.73 4.30
N GLN A 163 13.70 -8.15 5.06
CA GLN A 163 12.41 -7.48 5.14
C GLN A 163 12.28 -6.75 6.47
N CYS A 164 11.98 -5.46 6.43
CA CYS A 164 11.63 -4.67 7.61
C CYS A 164 10.56 -3.65 7.25
N GLY A 165 9.36 -3.75 7.83
CA GLY A 165 8.20 -2.96 7.39
C GLY A 165 8.08 -2.97 5.86
N SER A 166 7.96 -1.81 5.22
CA SER A 166 7.76 -1.72 3.77
C SER A 166 9.06 -1.90 2.95
N LEU A 167 10.19 -2.10 3.62
CA LEU A 167 11.49 -2.29 3.00
C LEU A 167 11.73 -3.78 2.79
N SER A 168 12.06 -4.15 1.55
CA SER A 168 12.56 -5.49 1.20
C SER A 168 13.75 -5.33 0.25
N TRP A 169 14.97 -5.51 0.74
CA TRP A 169 16.21 -5.25 0.00
C TRP A 169 17.19 -6.41 0.12
N GLU A 170 18.02 -6.60 -0.91
CA GLU A 170 19.10 -7.57 -0.88
C GLU A 170 20.18 -7.13 0.12
N ILE A 171 20.83 -8.09 0.78
CA ILE A 171 21.95 -7.80 1.69
C ILE A 171 23.06 -7.00 0.97
N GLU A 172 23.32 -7.34 -0.30
CA GLU A 172 24.31 -6.66 -1.13
C GLU A 172 24.01 -5.16 -1.31
N GLU A 173 22.73 -4.77 -1.42
CA GLU A 173 22.34 -3.36 -1.55
C GLU A 173 22.56 -2.57 -0.26
N ILE A 174 22.37 -3.21 0.91
CA ILE A 174 22.65 -2.63 2.22
C ILE A 174 24.15 -2.44 2.39
N GLN A 175 24.94 -3.46 2.06
CA GLN A 175 26.41 -3.41 2.10
C GLN A 175 26.96 -2.31 1.17
N GLN A 176 26.41 -2.19 -0.04
CA GLN A 176 26.78 -1.15 -0.99
C GLN A 176 26.48 0.25 -0.43
N SER A 177 25.30 0.45 0.16
CA SER A 177 24.95 1.72 0.82
C SER A 177 25.94 2.07 1.94
N ALA A 178 26.35 1.08 2.73
CA ALA A 178 27.33 1.26 3.81
C ALA A 178 28.73 1.61 3.29
N ILE A 179 29.18 0.98 2.20
CA ILE A 179 30.46 1.29 1.55
C ILE A 179 30.43 2.73 1.01
N GLU A 180 29.33 3.15 0.40
CA GLU A 180 29.18 4.51 -0.15
C GLU A 180 29.25 5.57 0.95
N GLU A 181 28.49 5.42 2.03
CA GLU A 181 28.52 6.38 3.16
C GLU A 181 29.89 6.36 3.87
N LEU A 182 30.51 5.19 4.02
CA LEU A 182 31.87 5.09 4.57
C LEU A 182 32.89 5.83 3.68
N SER A 183 32.79 5.69 2.36
CA SER A 183 33.68 6.36 1.41
C SER A 183 33.55 7.89 1.45
N ARG A 184 32.37 8.39 1.86
CA ARG A 184 32.08 9.81 2.03
C ARG A 184 32.38 10.33 3.44
N SER A 185 32.88 9.48 4.35
CA SER A 185 33.11 9.79 5.76
C SER A 185 31.85 10.30 6.50
N THR A 186 30.66 9.90 6.04
CA THR A 186 29.35 10.29 6.62
C THR A 186 28.82 9.23 7.59
N LEU A 187 29.51 8.09 7.71
CA LEU A 187 29.08 6.98 8.55
C LEU A 187 29.49 7.17 10.02
N GLU A 188 28.58 7.70 10.81
CA GLU A 188 28.75 7.87 12.25
C GLU A 188 27.98 6.81 13.04
N PHE A 189 28.68 6.13 13.95
CA PHE A 189 28.09 5.12 14.83
C PHE A 189 27.82 5.69 16.22
N SER A 190 26.57 5.58 16.66
CA SER A 190 26.17 5.86 18.05
C SER A 190 25.93 4.55 18.80
N GLU A 191 26.40 4.47 20.04
CA GLU A 191 26.18 3.30 20.88
C GLU A 191 24.71 3.20 21.32
N ILE A 192 24.21 1.97 21.44
CA ILE A 192 22.91 1.67 22.04
C ILE A 192 23.16 1.22 23.47
N GLU A 193 23.04 2.15 24.43
CA GLU A 193 23.39 1.94 25.85
C GLU A 193 22.77 0.69 26.47
N SER A 194 21.52 0.36 26.09
CA SER A 194 20.81 -0.82 26.60
C SER A 194 21.40 -2.17 26.15
N SER A 195 22.46 -2.17 25.34
CA SER A 195 23.07 -3.36 24.77
C SER A 195 24.49 -3.64 25.26
N SER A 196 25.08 -2.77 26.09
CA SER A 196 26.49 -2.89 26.49
C SER A 196 26.81 -4.16 27.29
N SER A 197 25.83 -4.73 28.00
CA SER A 197 25.97 -5.99 28.75
C SER A 197 25.70 -7.26 27.93
N ARG A 198 25.35 -7.14 26.64
CA ARG A 198 25.07 -8.30 25.78
C ARG A 198 26.37 -8.99 25.34
N VAL A 199 26.29 -10.29 25.09
CA VAL A 199 27.44 -11.12 24.62
C VAL A 199 28.05 -10.56 23.33
N ASP A 200 27.23 -10.05 22.43
CA ASP A 200 27.66 -9.42 21.19
C ASP A 200 27.57 -7.87 21.25
N GLY A 201 27.42 -7.34 22.45
CA GLY A 201 27.39 -5.92 22.74
C GLY A 201 28.80 -5.30 22.89
N PRO A 202 28.89 -3.96 22.93
CA PRO A 202 27.80 -3.02 22.73
C PRO A 202 27.38 -2.94 21.26
N TRP A 203 26.07 -2.85 21.02
CA TRP A 203 25.54 -2.58 19.70
C TRP A 203 25.68 -1.10 19.38
N LYS A 204 25.87 -0.82 18.09
CA LYS A 204 25.94 0.52 17.56
C LYS A 204 24.96 0.70 16.42
N ARG A 205 24.46 1.92 16.22
CA ARG A 205 23.60 2.27 15.10
C ARG A 205 24.21 3.38 14.27
N ALA A 206 24.03 3.32 12.96
CA ALA A 206 24.42 4.38 12.03
C ALA A 206 23.31 4.64 11.03
N PHE A 207 23.22 5.87 10.53
CA PHE A 207 22.31 6.19 9.45
C PHE A 207 22.93 5.80 8.10
N LEU A 208 22.13 5.16 7.27
CA LEU A 208 22.45 4.87 5.87
C LEU A 208 21.37 5.44 4.96
N THR A 209 21.78 5.77 3.74
CA THR A 209 20.87 6.25 2.71
C THR A 209 20.97 5.34 1.48
N LYS A 210 19.84 4.83 1.02
CA LYS A 210 19.76 4.12 -0.27
C LYS A 210 18.96 4.95 -1.27
N LYS A 211 19.52 5.15 -2.46
CA LYS A 211 18.77 5.70 -3.59
C LYS A 211 17.93 4.59 -4.20
N THR A 212 16.61 4.76 -4.17
CA THR A 212 15.67 3.82 -4.79
C THR A 212 15.22 4.41 -6.12
N SER A 213 15.50 3.72 -7.24
CA SER A 213 15.04 4.11 -8.58
C SER A 213 13.78 3.33 -8.94
N GLU A 214 12.72 4.04 -9.29
CA GLU A 214 11.48 3.46 -9.83
C GLU A 214 11.02 4.25 -11.06
N TYR A 215 10.08 3.69 -11.80
CA TYR A 215 9.49 4.23 -13.03
C TYR A 215 9.04 5.71 -12.93
N PHE A 216 8.64 6.17 -11.73
CA PHE A 216 8.20 7.55 -11.46
C PHE A 216 9.24 8.41 -10.70
N GLY A 217 10.52 8.13 -10.91
CA GLY A 217 11.64 8.91 -10.37
C GLY A 217 12.29 8.29 -9.13
N SER A 218 13.53 8.70 -8.88
CA SER A 218 14.32 8.21 -7.75
C SER A 218 14.08 9.02 -6.47
N PHE A 219 14.12 8.37 -5.32
CA PHE A 219 14.15 9.05 -4.02
C PHE A 219 15.08 8.33 -3.05
N ASN A 220 15.58 9.09 -2.07
CA ASN A 220 16.46 8.57 -1.05
C ASN A 220 15.65 8.06 0.14
N VAL A 221 15.94 6.82 0.53
CA VAL A 221 15.38 6.20 1.74
C VAL A 221 16.46 6.21 2.79
N ARG A 222 16.22 6.93 3.89
CA ARG A 222 17.11 6.97 5.05
C ARG A 222 16.65 5.92 6.07
N TYR A 223 17.57 5.11 6.54
CA TYR A 223 17.33 4.06 7.54
C TYR A 223 18.49 4.00 8.55
N GLU A 224 18.27 3.38 9.70
CA GLU A 224 19.34 3.10 10.67
C GLU A 224 19.72 1.62 10.53
N ILE A 225 21.01 1.34 10.41
CA ILE A 225 21.56 -0.01 10.53
C ILE A 225 22.05 -0.20 11.96
N VAL A 226 21.72 -1.34 12.58
CA VAL A 226 22.25 -1.76 13.88
C VAL A 226 23.33 -2.81 13.64
N VAL A 227 24.51 -2.60 14.23
CA VAL A 227 25.64 -3.51 14.17
C VAL A 227 26.08 -3.98 15.55
N ASN A 228 26.60 -5.19 15.64
CA ASN A 228 27.21 -5.73 16.85
C ASN A 228 28.68 -5.27 17.01
N ASN A 229 29.33 -5.74 18.08
CA ASN A 229 30.75 -5.47 18.36
C ASN A 229 31.74 -6.00 17.30
N GLN A 230 31.31 -6.94 16.45
CA GLN A 230 32.06 -7.48 15.31
C GLN A 230 31.79 -6.74 13.99
N ARG A 231 30.99 -5.65 14.03
CA ARG A 231 30.52 -4.90 12.84
C ARG A 231 29.66 -5.72 11.89
N GLU A 232 29.00 -6.75 12.39
CA GLU A 232 27.97 -7.45 11.65
C GLU A 232 26.63 -6.73 11.82
N ALA A 233 25.94 -6.54 10.70
CA ALA A 233 24.58 -6.05 10.68
C ALA A 233 23.66 -7.04 11.40
N ARG A 234 22.97 -6.53 12.42
CA ARG A 234 22.08 -7.29 13.30
C ARG A 234 20.63 -6.79 13.25
N GLY A 235 20.39 -5.61 12.69
CA GLY A 235 19.04 -5.15 12.49
C GLY A 235 18.97 -3.87 11.67
N ILE A 236 17.75 -3.50 11.30
CA ILE A 236 17.41 -2.26 10.63
C ILE A 236 16.30 -1.55 11.41
N VAL A 237 16.38 -0.23 11.46
CA VAL A 237 15.26 0.62 11.87
C VAL A 237 14.87 1.49 10.69
N ILE A 238 13.58 1.47 10.34
CA ILE A 238 13.02 2.37 9.34
C ILE A 238 11.96 3.28 9.94
N ARG A 239 11.76 4.42 9.27
CA ARG A 239 10.72 5.38 9.62
C ARG A 239 9.58 5.26 8.62
N HIS A 240 8.39 4.97 9.13
CA HIS A 240 7.17 4.99 8.33
C HIS A 240 6.42 6.30 8.59
N HIS A 241 6.14 7.01 7.52
CA HIS A 241 5.29 8.20 7.54
C HIS A 241 3.83 7.80 7.33
N ILE A 242 3.02 7.99 8.37
CA ILE A 242 1.62 7.54 8.43
C ILE A 242 0.67 8.70 8.67
N SER A 243 -0.63 8.44 8.58
CA SER A 243 -1.66 9.34 9.11
C SER A 243 -2.57 8.60 10.06
N ARG A 244 -2.89 9.21 11.20
CA ARG A 244 -3.83 8.70 12.19
C ARG A 244 -5.05 9.62 12.26
N LYS A 245 -6.25 9.06 12.37
CA LYS A 245 -7.49 9.82 12.51
C LYS A 245 -7.68 10.16 13.98
N ILE A 246 -7.64 11.45 14.32
CA ILE A 246 -7.83 11.91 15.68
C ILE A 246 -9.14 12.68 15.76
N ALA A 247 -9.90 12.44 16.82
CA ALA A 247 -11.09 13.21 17.10
C ALA A 247 -10.68 14.51 17.79
N THR A 248 -10.92 15.64 17.15
CA THR A 248 -10.67 16.99 17.66
C THR A 248 -12.00 17.69 17.90
N ASP A 249 -12.05 18.55 18.91
CA ASP A 249 -13.27 19.33 19.18
C ASP A 249 -13.46 20.42 18.10
N LYS A 250 -14.71 20.66 17.70
CA LYS A 250 -15.01 21.64 16.63
C LYS A 250 -14.96 23.08 17.10
N ASN A 251 -15.15 23.34 18.39
CA ASN A 251 -15.12 24.67 19.00
C ASN A 251 -14.81 24.52 20.50
N PRO A 252 -13.54 24.59 20.92
CA PRO A 252 -13.20 24.55 22.34
C PRO A 252 -13.76 25.74 23.15
N ASP A 253 -14.07 26.86 22.47
CA ASP A 253 -14.41 28.14 23.11
C ASP A 253 -15.92 28.47 23.11
N LYS A 254 -16.81 27.55 22.70
CA LYS A 254 -18.25 27.79 22.79
C LYS A 254 -18.80 27.30 24.13
N GLU A 255 -18.92 28.21 25.08
CA GLU A 255 -19.78 28.05 26.25
C GLU A 255 -21.24 27.95 25.78
N GLY A 256 -21.78 26.73 25.75
CA GLY A 256 -23.18 26.47 25.43
C GLY A 256 -23.49 24.99 25.36
N ALA A 257 -24.67 24.60 25.84
CA ALA A 257 -25.15 23.23 26.06
C ALA A 257 -25.33 22.33 24.81
N ASP A 258 -24.62 22.61 23.72
CA ASP A 258 -24.58 21.74 22.55
C ASP A 258 -23.42 20.75 22.69
N LEU A 259 -23.72 19.45 22.65
CA LEU A 259 -22.72 18.38 22.70
C LEU A 259 -21.59 18.64 21.67
N PRO A 260 -20.31 18.56 22.07
CA PRO A 260 -19.18 18.83 21.20
C PRO A 260 -19.23 17.93 19.96
N LYS A 261 -19.33 18.53 18.78
CA LYS A 261 -19.30 17.80 17.51
C LYS A 261 -17.85 17.41 17.20
N LEU A 262 -17.48 16.18 17.54
CA LEU A 262 -16.18 15.58 17.21
C LEU A 262 -15.89 15.70 15.70
N ARG A 263 -14.80 16.37 15.33
CA ARG A 263 -14.24 16.40 13.98
C ARG A 263 -13.13 15.37 13.91
N ILE A 264 -13.21 14.47 12.93
CA ILE A 264 -12.09 13.58 12.64
C ILE A 264 -11.12 14.33 11.73
N THR A 265 -9.95 14.68 12.26
CA THR A 265 -8.85 15.28 11.51
C THR A 265 -7.74 14.27 11.30
N PRO A 266 -7.23 14.12 10.06
CA PRO A 266 -6.04 13.31 9.84
C PRO A 266 -4.81 14.03 10.39
N GLU A 267 -4.16 13.45 11.38
CA GLU A 267 -2.84 13.87 11.84
C GLU A 267 -1.77 13.06 11.10
N LYS A 268 -0.63 13.67 10.77
CA LYS A 268 0.51 12.97 10.18
C LYS A 268 1.50 12.63 11.28
N GLN A 269 1.98 11.39 11.29
CA GLN A 269 2.89 10.88 12.31
C GLN A 269 4.04 10.11 11.66
N ILE A 270 5.12 9.93 12.41
CA ILE A 270 6.27 9.11 12.03
C ILE A 270 6.43 8.04 13.09
N ILE A 271 6.33 6.78 12.68
CA ILE A 271 6.57 5.63 13.56
C ILE A 271 7.91 4.98 13.20
N ARG A 272 8.52 4.27 14.16
CA ARG A 272 9.78 3.56 13.97
C ARG A 272 9.51 2.06 13.98
N ILE A 273 9.85 1.38 12.88
CA ILE A 273 9.76 -0.07 12.77
C ILE A 273 11.16 -0.63 12.96
N VAL A 274 11.34 -1.54 13.92
CA VAL A 274 12.65 -2.08 14.33
C VAL A 274 12.70 -3.57 14.06
N CYS A 275 13.56 -4.00 13.14
CA CYS A 275 13.65 -5.40 12.76
C CYS A 275 15.04 -5.94 13.04
N PHE A 276 15.15 -6.85 14.01
CA PHE A 276 16.38 -7.59 14.27
C PHE A 276 16.44 -8.86 13.42
N PHE A 277 17.62 -9.17 12.91
CA PHE A 277 17.84 -10.33 12.06
C PHE A 277 18.16 -11.56 12.91
N GLN A 278 17.62 -12.71 12.51
CA GLN A 278 18.00 -13.98 13.11
C GLN A 278 19.44 -14.37 12.75
N GLN A 279 19.87 -14.06 11.53
CA GLN A 279 21.22 -14.26 11.04
C GLN A 279 21.87 -12.92 10.75
N THR A 280 23.06 -12.69 11.31
CA THR A 280 23.87 -11.50 11.06
C THR A 280 24.66 -11.64 9.76
N PHE A 281 25.11 -10.52 9.21
CA PHE A 281 25.99 -10.49 8.04
C PHE A 281 27.00 -9.35 8.16
N PRO A 282 28.21 -9.47 7.58
CA PRO A 282 29.20 -8.40 7.66
C PRO A 282 28.68 -7.15 6.95
N LEU A 283 28.63 -6.00 7.64
CA LEU A 283 28.16 -4.75 7.02
C LEU A 283 29.11 -4.28 5.90
N ILE A 284 30.40 -4.49 6.09
CA ILE A 284 31.43 -4.24 5.07
C ILE A 284 32.06 -5.58 4.68
N PRO A 285 31.91 -6.05 3.43
CA PRO A 285 32.47 -7.32 3.02
C PRO A 285 34.00 -7.37 3.18
N PRO A 286 34.59 -8.53 3.52
CA PRO A 286 36.03 -8.65 3.78
C PRO A 286 36.91 -8.19 2.63
N LYS A 287 36.45 -8.36 1.38
CA LYS A 287 37.17 -7.95 0.16
C LYS A 287 37.41 -6.43 0.11
N PHE A 288 36.51 -5.62 0.66
CA PHE A 288 36.64 -4.16 0.68
C PHE A 288 37.42 -3.64 1.90
N SER A 289 37.44 -4.39 3.01
CA SER A 289 38.19 -4.02 4.22
C SER A 289 39.72 -3.90 3.98
N LYS A 290 40.27 -4.74 3.10
CA LYS A 290 41.71 -4.73 2.74
C LYS A 290 42.11 -3.52 1.88
N SER A 291 41.18 -3.00 1.08
CA SER A 291 41.41 -1.83 0.22
C SER A 291 41.42 -0.52 1.02
N LEU A 292 40.53 -0.41 2.03
CA LEU A 292 40.45 0.76 2.92
C LEU A 292 41.69 0.92 3.81
N LYS A 293 42.28 -0.17 4.30
CA LYS A 293 43.53 -0.13 5.09
C LYS A 293 44.73 0.41 4.30
N ARG A 294 44.74 0.30 2.96
CA ARG A 294 45.82 0.83 2.11
C ARG A 294 45.71 2.33 1.82
N LYS A 295 44.59 2.98 2.13
CA LYS A 295 44.33 4.40 1.85
C LYS A 295 44.42 5.32 3.08
N ALA A 296 44.60 4.78 4.28
CA ALA A 296 44.90 5.59 5.46
C ALA A 296 46.38 6.00 5.44
N PRO A 297 46.73 7.29 5.42
CA PRO A 297 48.11 7.72 5.55
C PRO A 297 48.58 7.40 6.97
N SER A 298 49.73 6.72 7.06
CA SER A 298 50.52 6.56 8.28
C SER A 298 50.97 7.90 8.84
#